data_AF-A0A7S1QKL4-F1
#
_entry.id   AF-A0A7S1QKL4-F1
#
_cell.length_a   1.000
_cell.length_b   1.000
_cell.length_c   1.000
_cell.angle_alpha   90.00
_cell.angle_beta   90.00
_cell.angle_gamma   90.00
#
_symmetry.space_group_name_H-M   'P 1'
#
loop_
_entity.id
_entity.type
_entity.pdbx_description
1 polymer ?
#
loop_
_entity_poly.entity_id
_entity_poly.type
_entity_poly.pdbx_seq_one_letter_code
_entity_poly.pdbx_strand_id
1 'polypeptide(L)'
;RVRPDVTLFTEGLPDDQWDAACTAIAALRRGDVLLVVGTSSVVFPAANLPSLARKKGAKIIEFNLELPSPLSEIVDIAVQGKACETLPQCVDMVLGQSRS
;
A
#
# COMPACT_ATOMS: atom_id res chain seq x y z
N ARG A 1 32.35 0.07 9.64
CA ARG A 1 31.73 1.20 8.89
C ARG A 1 30.23 1.02 9.00
N VAL A 2 29.51 1.96 9.63
CA VAL A 2 28.05 1.91 9.76
C VAL A 2 27.45 2.64 8.55
N ARG A 3 26.61 1.98 7.77
CA ARG A 3 25.80 2.60 6.71
C ARG A 3 24.43 2.94 7.31
N PRO A 4 23.89 4.14 7.08
CA PRO A 4 22.53 4.46 7.51
C PRO A 4 21.50 3.57 6.79
N ASP A 5 20.41 3.21 7.46
CA ASP A 5 19.32 2.42 6.89
C ASP A 5 18.40 3.31 6.03
N VAL A 6 18.96 3.80 4.93
CA VAL A 6 18.27 4.63 3.93
C VAL A 6 18.69 4.18 2.53
N THR A 7 17.77 4.26 1.57
CA THR A 7 18.05 4.01 0.15
C THR A 7 18.06 5.34 -0.60
N LEU A 8 19.13 5.60 -1.34
CA LEU A 8 19.23 6.76 -2.24
C LEU A 8 18.61 6.43 -3.62
N PHE A 9 18.19 7.43 -4.38
CA PHE A 9 17.55 7.20 -5.69
C PHE A 9 18.40 6.43 -6.72
N THR A 10 19.72 6.44 -6.57
CA THR A 10 20.65 5.71 -7.44
C THR A 10 20.98 4.31 -6.91
N GLU A 11 20.47 3.96 -5.73
CA GLU A 11 20.66 2.66 -5.11
C GLU A 11 19.40 1.81 -5.30
N GLY A 12 19.59 0.50 -5.45
CA GLY A 12 18.48 -0.44 -5.35
C GLY A 12 17.88 -0.44 -3.94
N LEU A 13 16.61 -0.85 -3.84
CA LEU A 13 16.05 -1.24 -2.56
C LEU A 13 16.85 -2.44 -2.02
N PRO A 14 17.00 -2.59 -0.69
CA PRO A 14 17.63 -3.78 -0.11
C PRO A 14 16.93 -5.04 -0.60
N ASP A 15 17.70 -6.00 -1.11
CA ASP A 15 17.18 -7.20 -1.78
C ASP A 15 16.23 -7.99 -0.87
N ASP A 16 16.58 -8.14 0.41
CA ASP A 16 15.78 -8.85 1.41
C ASP A 16 14.40 -8.21 1.63
N GLN A 17 14.35 -6.88 1.73
CA GLN A 17 13.11 -6.13 1.91
C GLN A 17 12.25 -6.15 0.63
N TRP A 18 12.90 -6.01 -0.53
CA TRP A 18 12.21 -6.05 -1.82
C TRP A 18 11.66 -7.43 -2.15
N ASP A 19 12.42 -8.49 -1.88
CA ASP A 19 12.00 -9.88 -2.07
C ASP A 19 10.86 -10.26 -1.13
N ALA A 20 10.89 -9.79 0.11
CA ALA A 20 9.79 -9.96 1.06
C ALA A 20 8.51 -9.29 0.56
N ALA A 21 8.60 -8.03 0.07
CA ALA A 21 7.46 -7.33 -0.52
C ALA A 21 6.91 -8.06 -1.76
N CYS A 22 7.79 -8.49 -2.67
CA CYS A 22 7.40 -9.25 -3.86
C CYS A 22 6.74 -10.59 -3.50
N THR A 23 7.25 -11.28 -2.47
CA THR A 23 6.69 -12.54 -1.97
C THR A 23 5.29 -12.33 -1.40
N ALA A 24 5.09 -11.26 -0.60
CA ALA A 24 3.78 -10.91 -0.06
C ALA A 24 2.77 -10.62 -1.18
N ILE A 25 3.15 -9.83 -2.19
CA ILE A 25 2.31 -9.58 -3.36
C ILE A 25 2.03 -10.86 -4.15
N ALA A 26 3.03 -11.74 -4.31
CA ALA A 26 2.87 -12.99 -5.03
C ALA A 26 1.85 -13.94 -4.37
N ALA A 27 1.76 -13.91 -3.04
CA ALA A 27 0.87 -14.72 -2.22
C ALA A 27 -0.58 -14.24 -2.21
N LEU A 28 -0.85 -12.99 -2.63
CA LEU A 28 -2.20 -12.45 -2.71
C LEU A 28 -3.11 -13.26 -3.63
N ARG A 29 -4.38 -13.28 -3.29
CA ARG A 29 -5.48 -13.95 -3.98
C ARG A 29 -6.67 -13.02 -4.14
N ARG A 30 -7.62 -13.46 -4.96
CA ARG A 30 -8.90 -12.75 -5.11
C ARG A 30 -9.62 -12.67 -3.76
N GLY A 31 -9.99 -11.47 -3.36
CA GLY A 31 -10.64 -11.20 -2.08
C GLY A 31 -9.70 -10.66 -1.00
N ASP A 32 -8.39 -10.77 -1.20
CA ASP A 32 -7.42 -10.10 -0.33
C ASP A 32 -7.44 -8.58 -0.58
N VAL A 33 -6.88 -7.83 0.36
CA VAL A 33 -6.85 -6.37 0.33
C VAL A 33 -5.41 -5.88 0.47
N LEU A 34 -5.02 -4.94 -0.39
CA LEU A 34 -3.81 -4.14 -0.22
C LEU A 34 -4.22 -2.72 0.20
N LEU A 35 -3.66 -2.25 1.31
CA LEU A 35 -3.81 -0.87 1.77
C LEU A 35 -2.61 -0.04 1.29
N VAL A 36 -2.87 1.07 0.63
CA VAL A 36 -1.87 2.07 0.23
C VAL A 36 -2.08 3.30 1.10
N VAL A 37 -1.08 3.65 1.92
CA VAL A 37 -1.29 4.62 3.02
C VAL A 37 -0.22 5.70 2.97
N GLY A 38 -0.63 6.97 2.83
CA GLY A 38 0.23 8.13 3.00
C GLY A 38 1.43 8.21 2.05
N THR A 39 1.26 7.76 0.80
CA THR A 39 2.30 7.81 -0.24
C THR A 39 1.78 8.51 -1.48
N SER A 40 2.67 9.22 -2.19
CA SER A 40 2.35 9.81 -3.51
C SER A 40 2.29 8.77 -4.62
N SER A 41 2.78 7.55 -4.38
CA SER A 41 2.77 6.44 -5.35
C SER A 41 3.51 6.75 -6.67
N VAL A 42 4.62 7.49 -6.59
CA VAL A 42 5.46 7.85 -7.76
C VAL A 42 6.88 7.26 -7.74
N VAL A 43 7.33 6.73 -6.60
CA VAL A 43 8.70 6.22 -6.45
C VAL A 43 8.76 4.73 -6.82
N PHE A 44 9.45 4.43 -7.90
CA PHE A 44 9.67 3.06 -8.37
C PHE A 44 10.87 2.41 -7.66
N PRO A 45 10.84 1.08 -7.44
CA PRO A 45 9.84 0.11 -7.95
C PRO A 45 8.59 -0.06 -7.07
N ALA A 46 8.58 0.44 -5.83
CA ALA A 46 7.49 0.22 -4.87
C ALA A 46 6.11 0.72 -5.34
N ALA A 47 6.06 1.83 -6.08
CA ALA A 47 4.83 2.37 -6.66
C ALA A 47 4.08 1.40 -7.59
N ASN A 48 4.74 0.34 -8.08
CA ASN A 48 4.12 -0.68 -8.93
C ASN A 48 3.45 -1.83 -8.15
N LEU A 49 3.71 -1.96 -6.85
CA LEU A 49 3.14 -3.04 -6.03
C LEU A 49 1.59 -3.07 -6.05
N PRO A 50 0.87 -1.94 -6.00
CA PRO A 50 -0.60 -1.94 -6.11
C PRO A 50 -1.11 -2.48 -7.45
N SER A 51 -0.43 -2.15 -8.55
CA SER A 51 -0.75 -2.69 -9.88
C SER A 51 -0.55 -4.21 -9.93
N LEU A 52 0.50 -4.72 -9.29
CA LEU A 52 0.75 -6.16 -9.19
C LEU A 52 -0.28 -6.86 -8.30
N ALA A 53 -0.65 -6.26 -7.17
CA ALA A 53 -1.72 -6.77 -6.30
C ALA A 53 -3.06 -6.85 -7.04
N ARG A 54 -3.42 -5.82 -7.83
CA ARG A 54 -4.64 -5.84 -8.65
C ARG A 54 -4.66 -7.00 -9.64
N LYS A 55 -3.51 -7.31 -10.26
CA LYS A 55 -3.38 -8.48 -11.16
C LYS A 55 -3.61 -9.82 -10.44
N LYS A 56 -3.40 -9.88 -9.13
CA LYS A 56 -3.72 -11.04 -8.28
C LYS A 56 -5.20 -11.11 -7.89
N GLY A 57 -5.99 -10.10 -8.24
CA GLY A 57 -7.39 -9.97 -7.88
C GLY A 57 -7.63 -9.38 -6.48
N ALA A 58 -6.59 -8.85 -5.84
CA ALA A 58 -6.73 -8.13 -4.58
C ALA A 58 -7.43 -6.79 -4.79
N LYS A 59 -8.17 -6.35 -3.78
CA LYS A 59 -8.78 -5.02 -3.70
C LYS A 59 -7.74 -4.01 -3.24
N ILE A 60 -7.71 -2.86 -3.89
CA ILE A 60 -6.78 -1.78 -3.57
C ILE A 60 -7.56 -0.68 -2.85
N ILE A 61 -7.16 -0.37 -1.61
CA ILE A 61 -7.74 0.73 -0.83
C ILE A 61 -6.66 1.75 -0.54
N GLU A 62 -6.89 3.00 -0.93
CA GLU A 62 -5.96 4.10 -0.72
C GLU A 62 -6.44 5.02 0.39
N PHE A 63 -5.53 5.38 1.30
CA PHE A 63 -5.72 6.40 2.33
C PHE A 63 -4.69 7.50 2.08
N ASN A 64 -5.13 8.64 1.55
CA ASN A 64 -4.23 9.73 1.21
C ASN A 64 -4.87 11.12 1.35
N LEU A 65 -4.03 12.13 1.56
CA LEU A 65 -4.48 13.53 1.64
C LEU A 65 -4.91 14.06 0.28
N GLU A 66 -4.09 13.76 -0.73
CA GLU A 66 -4.21 14.28 -2.08
C GLU A 66 -4.83 13.21 -2.97
N LEU A 67 -6.07 13.46 -3.38
CA LEU A 67 -6.81 12.67 -4.34
C LEU A 67 -7.38 13.61 -5.42
N PRO A 68 -7.43 13.20 -6.70
CA PRO A 68 -7.03 11.89 -7.24
C PRO A 68 -5.50 11.68 -7.23
N SER A 69 -5.06 10.46 -6.93
CA SER A 69 -3.65 10.04 -6.97
C SER A 69 -3.29 9.39 -8.32
N PRO A 70 -1.99 9.13 -8.61
CA PRO A 70 -1.58 8.30 -9.74
C PRO A 70 -2.19 6.88 -9.76
N LEU A 71 -2.73 6.40 -8.63
CA LEU A 71 -3.36 5.08 -8.54
C LEU A 71 -4.88 5.11 -8.82
N SER A 72 -5.48 6.28 -9.10
CA SER A 72 -6.94 6.45 -9.16
C SER A 72 -7.66 5.49 -10.12
N GLU A 73 -7.02 5.05 -11.21
CA GLU A 73 -7.61 4.09 -12.15
C GLU A 73 -7.65 2.64 -11.64
N ILE A 74 -6.87 2.35 -10.59
CA ILE A 74 -6.69 1.01 -10.05
C ILE A 74 -7.18 0.81 -8.63
N VAL A 75 -7.43 1.91 -7.92
CA VAL A 75 -7.98 1.92 -6.57
C VAL A 75 -9.47 1.56 -6.62
N ASP A 76 -9.88 0.62 -5.77
CA ASP A 76 -11.30 0.26 -5.60
C ASP A 76 -12.00 1.23 -4.63
N ILE A 77 -11.29 1.68 -3.58
CA ILE A 77 -11.80 2.62 -2.57
C ILE A 77 -10.71 3.64 -2.24
N ALA A 78 -11.02 4.92 -2.41
CA ALA A 78 -10.12 6.01 -2.05
C ALA A 78 -10.71 6.78 -0.85
N VAL A 79 -9.93 6.91 0.22
CA VAL A 79 -10.29 7.60 1.45
C VAL A 79 -9.43 8.85 1.58
N GLN A 80 -10.06 10.00 1.34
CA GLN A 80 -9.37 11.28 1.45
C GLN A 80 -9.22 11.71 2.91
N GLY A 81 -8.00 12.06 3.31
CA GLY A 81 -7.72 12.62 4.63
C GLY A 81 -6.38 12.18 5.19
N LYS A 82 -6.07 12.63 6.41
CA LYS A 82 -4.85 12.19 7.10
C LYS A 82 -4.98 10.72 7.44
N ALA A 83 -4.05 9.90 6.96
CA ALA A 83 -4.02 8.47 7.25
C ALA A 83 -4.05 8.13 8.74
N CYS A 84 -3.42 8.96 9.59
CA CYS A 84 -3.44 8.78 11.05
C CYS A 84 -4.81 9.01 11.70
N GLU A 85 -5.75 9.65 10.99
CA GLU A 85 -7.12 9.88 11.45
C GLU A 85 -8.09 8.89 10.78
N THR A 86 -7.95 8.68 9.47
CA THR A 86 -8.89 7.89 8.67
C THR A 86 -8.67 6.37 8.77
N LEU A 87 -7.43 5.90 8.85
CA LEU A 87 -7.15 4.46 8.94
C LEU A 87 -7.63 3.85 10.27
N PRO A 88 -7.39 4.46 11.45
CA PRO A 88 -7.93 3.95 12.71
C PRO A 88 -9.46 3.85 12.72
N GLN A 89 -10.16 4.86 12.17
CA GLN A 89 -11.62 4.84 12.06
C GLN A 89 -12.10 3.65 11.21
N CYS A 90 -11.42 3.36 10.10
CA CYS A 90 -11.72 2.19 9.26
C CYS A 90 -11.52 0.88 10.04
N VAL A 91 -10.42 0.78 10.78
CA VAL A 91 -10.13 -0.40 11.62
C VAL A 91 -11.21 -0.59 12.70
N ASP A 92 -11.60 0.50 13.39
CA ASP A 92 -12.65 0.46 14.41
C ASP A 92 -14.00 0.04 13.82
N MET A 93 -14.34 0.49 12.62
CA MET A 93 -15.55 0.06 11.93
C MET A 93 -15.53 -1.43 11.60
N VAL A 94 -14.42 -1.97 11.08
CA VAL A 94 -14.32 -3.38 10.67
C VAL A 94 -14.25 -4.31 11.88
N LEU A 95 -13.41 -3.99 12.87
CA LEU A 95 -13.23 -4.82 14.05
C LEU A 95 -14.37 -4.66 15.07
N GLY A 96 -14.97 -3.48 15.16
CA GLY A 96 -16.11 -3.19 16.02
C GLY A 96 -17.41 -3.86 15.55
N GLN A 97 -17.57 -4.07 14.25
CA GLN A 97 -18.71 -4.81 13.69
C GLN A 97 -18.62 -6.33 13.87
N SER A 98 -17.44 -6.87 14.20
CA SER A 98 -17.22 -8.32 14.37
C SER A 98 -17.61 -8.85 15.77
N ARG A 99 -18.20 -8.01 16.64
CA ARG A 99 -18.65 -8.39 18.00
C ARG A 99 -20.18 -8.37 18.19
N SER A 100 -20.96 -8.35 17.11
CA SER A 100 -22.42 -8.52 17.15
C SER A 100 -22.85 -9.94 16.76
#